data_AF-A0A1Q6H3T3-F1
#
_entry.id   AF-A0A1Q6H3T3-F1
#
_cell.length_a   1.000
_cell.length_b   1.000
_cell.length_c   1.000
_cell.angle_alpha   90.00
_cell.angle_beta   90.00
_cell.angle_gamma   90.00
#
_symmetry.space_group_name_H-M   'P 1'
#
loop_
_entity.id
_entity.type
_entity.pdbx_description
1 polymer ?
#
loop_
_entity_poly.entity_id
_entity_poly.type
_entity_poly.pdbx_seq_one_letter_code
_entity_poly.pdbx_strand_id
1 'polypeptide(L)'
;MPEFPGGMPALMEFIRKNLRHDKAEKKERVIIQIVVDKKGNATNPVVLRSTNPALDEEALRIVSLMPKWKPGRQAGKNRNVKFVFPVAFEPSVRNTN
;
A
#
# COMPACT_ATOMS: atom_id res chain seq x y z
N MET A 1 12.25 11.25 3.43
CA MET A 1 11.36 10.08 3.41
C MET A 1 10.84 9.89 1.99
N PRO A 2 10.58 8.67 1.49
CA PRO A 2 9.89 8.50 0.21
C PRO A 2 8.46 9.03 0.29
N GLU A 3 7.91 9.44 -0.85
CA GLU A 3 6.58 10.07 -0.92
C GLU A 3 5.82 9.52 -2.13
N PHE A 4 4.57 9.11 -1.93
CA PHE A 4 3.69 8.73 -3.03
C PHE A 4 3.34 9.96 -3.89
N PRO A 5 3.13 9.85 -5.20
CA PRO A 5 2.69 10.99 -6.01
C PRO A 5 1.35 11.54 -5.49
N GLY A 6 1.33 12.78 -5.01
CA GLY A 6 0.16 13.37 -4.34
C GLY A 6 0.07 13.09 -2.83
N GLY A 7 1.12 12.52 -2.24
CA GLY A 7 1.25 12.30 -0.80
C GLY A 7 0.40 11.16 -0.25
N MET A 8 0.27 11.14 1.08
CA MET A 8 -0.51 10.13 1.79
C MET A 8 -2.00 10.08 1.37
N PRO A 9 -2.70 11.21 1.15
CA PRO A 9 -4.10 11.18 0.72
C PRO A 9 -4.28 10.45 -0.61
N ALA A 10 -3.43 10.74 -1.59
CA ALA A 10 -3.46 10.09 -2.91
C ALA A 10 -3.11 8.60 -2.82
N LEU A 11 -2.22 8.20 -1.91
CA LEU A 11 -1.94 6.79 -1.64
C LEU A 11 -3.20 6.07 -1.11
N MET A 12 -3.88 6.66 -0.14
CA MET A 12 -5.09 6.06 0.45
C MET A 12 -6.23 5.96 -0.59
N GLU A 13 -6.38 6.98 -1.42
CA GLU A 13 -7.34 6.97 -2.53
C GLU A 13 -6.97 5.92 -3.59
N PHE A 14 -5.69 5.85 -3.98
CA PHE A 14 -5.20 4.84 -4.91
C PHE A 14 -5.47 3.43 -4.40
N ILE A 15 -5.18 3.17 -3.11
CA ILE A 15 -5.46 1.90 -2.47
C ILE A 15 -6.96 1.61 -2.58
N ARG A 16 -7.83 2.51 -2.08
CA ARG A 16 -9.29 2.33 -2.11
C ARG A 16 -9.85 2.09 -3.52
N LYS A 17 -9.34 2.81 -4.53
CA LYS A 17 -9.81 2.69 -5.92
C LYS A 17 -9.41 1.35 -6.56
N ASN A 18 -8.27 0.81 -6.18
CA ASN A 18 -7.75 -0.44 -6.73
C ASN A 18 -8.08 -1.66 -5.87
N LEU A 19 -8.49 -1.47 -4.62
CA LEU A 19 -8.79 -2.52 -3.66
C LEU A 19 -10.04 -3.29 -4.09
N ARG A 20 -9.96 -4.62 -4.04
CA ARG A 20 -11.12 -5.49 -4.15
C ARG A 20 -11.61 -5.85 -2.75
N HIS A 21 -12.78 -5.31 -2.40
CA HIS A 21 -13.40 -5.44 -1.07
C HIS A 21 -14.23 -6.73 -0.92
N ASP A 22 -14.39 -7.49 -2.00
CA ASP A 22 -15.17 -8.72 -2.07
C ASP A 22 -14.67 -9.81 -1.11
N LYS A 23 -13.39 -9.74 -0.72
CA LYS A 23 -12.75 -10.68 0.22
C LYS A 23 -12.84 -10.27 1.69
N ALA A 24 -13.29 -9.06 2.02
CA ALA A 24 -13.29 -8.55 3.39
C ALA A 24 -14.67 -8.66 4.05
N GLU A 25 -14.78 -9.49 5.09
CA GLU A 25 -16.04 -9.71 5.82
C GLU A 25 -16.27 -8.68 6.94
N LYS A 26 -15.18 -8.08 7.44
CA LYS A 26 -15.18 -7.07 8.50
C LYS A 26 -14.09 -6.03 8.27
N LYS A 27 -14.07 -4.97 9.08
CA LYS A 27 -13.01 -3.97 9.00
C LYS A 27 -11.69 -4.59 9.45
N GLU A 28 -10.78 -4.77 8.49
CA GLU A 28 -9.47 -5.39 8.71
C GLU A 28 -8.37 -4.53 8.12
N ARG A 29 -7.13 -4.75 8.57
CA ARG A 29 -5.97 -4.03 8.06
C ARG A 29 -4.79 -4.97 7.89
N VAL A 30 -4.15 -4.88 6.73
CA VAL A 30 -2.90 -5.57 6.43
C VAL A 30 -1.79 -4.54 6.50
N ILE A 31 -0.76 -4.79 7.30
CA ILE A 31 0.40 -3.92 7.39
C ILE A 31 1.46 -4.44 6.43
N ILE A 32 1.78 -3.64 5.42
CA ILE A 32 2.80 -3.98 4.43
C ILE A 32 4.02 -3.07 4.59
N GLN A 33 5.18 -3.70 4.47
CA GLN A 33 6.46 -3.03 4.24
C GLN A 33 6.84 -3.14 2.77
N ILE A 34 7.30 -2.04 2.19
CA ILE A 34 7.94 -2.00 0.88
C ILE A 34 9.30 -1.33 1.00
N VAL A 35 10.13 -1.50 -0.03
CA VAL A 35 11.34 -0.73 -0.25
C VAL A 35 11.12 0.15 -1.47
N VAL A 36 11.13 1.47 -1.28
CA VAL A 36 11.15 2.43 -2.38
C VAL A 36 12.60 2.59 -2.83
N ASP A 37 12.90 2.16 -4.05
CA ASP A 37 14.24 2.24 -4.62
C ASP A 37 14.62 3.68 -5.04
N LYS A 38 15.87 3.88 -5.47
CA LYS A 38 16.36 5.20 -5.93
C LYS A 38 15.66 5.74 -7.17
N LYS A 39 14.97 4.88 -7.93
CA LYS A 39 14.21 5.20 -9.14
C LYS A 39 12.72 5.45 -8.84
N GLY A 40 12.31 5.25 -7.59
CA GLY A 40 10.92 5.41 -7.16
C GLY A 40 10.08 4.14 -7.24
N ASN A 41 10.65 2.98 -7.56
CA ASN A 41 9.87 1.75 -7.65
C ASN A 41 9.60 1.19 -6.25
N ALA A 42 8.37 0.79 -5.98
CA ALA A 42 8.02 0.00 -4.80
C ALA A 42 8.45 -1.46 -5.05
N THR A 43 9.38 -1.94 -4.24
CA THR A 43 10.01 -3.27 -4.40
C THR A 43 10.02 -4.02 -3.08
N ASN A 44 10.24 -5.33 -3.15
CA ASN A 44 10.35 -6.21 -1.99
C ASN A 44 9.19 -6.04 -0.98
N PRO A 45 7.93 -6.21 -1.41
CA PRO A 45 6.79 -6.15 -0.51
C PRO A 45 6.82 -7.31 0.50
N VAL A 46 6.61 -6.98 1.77
CA VAL A 46 6.57 -7.93 2.88
C VAL A 46 5.34 -7.61 3.73
N VAL A 47 4.51 -8.61 3.98
CA VAL A 47 3.40 -8.51 4.94
C VAL A 47 3.99 -8.63 6.35
N LEU A 48 3.90 -7.55 7.13
CA LEU A 48 4.38 -7.53 8.52
C LEU A 48 3.31 -8.03 9.49
N ARG A 49 2.04 -7.76 9.19
CA ARG A 49 0.90 -8.17 10.02
C ARG A 49 -0.35 -8.30 9.17
N SER A 50 -1.04 -9.41 9.33
CA SER A 50 -2.32 -9.67 8.71
C SER A 50 -3.18 -10.58 9.57
N THR A 51 -4.46 -10.61 9.28
CA THR A 51 -5.47 -11.48 9.88
C THR A 51 -6.04 -12.51 8.89
N ASN A 52 -5.82 -12.31 7.59
CA ASN A 52 -6.42 -13.14 6.54
C ASN A 52 -5.47 -13.25 5.32
N PRO A 53 -4.99 -14.45 4.97
CA PRO A 53 -4.12 -14.68 3.81
C PRO A 53 -4.72 -14.20 2.48
N ALA A 54 -6.05 -14.23 2.33
CA ALA A 54 -6.71 -13.77 1.11
C ALA A 54 -6.59 -12.24 0.93
N LEU A 55 -6.48 -11.49 2.02
CA LEU A 55 -6.23 -10.05 2.02
C LEU A 55 -4.74 -9.75 1.76
N ASP A 56 -3.84 -10.67 2.12
CA ASP A 56 -2.40 -10.53 1.87
C ASP A 56 -2.10 -10.51 0.38
N GLU A 57 -2.65 -11.47 -0.36
CA GLU A 57 -2.51 -11.55 -1.82
C GLU A 57 -2.99 -10.26 -2.49
N GLU A 58 -4.13 -9.75 -2.05
CA GLU A 58 -4.72 -8.53 -2.59
C GLU A 58 -3.86 -7.31 -2.25
N ALA A 59 -3.38 -7.19 -1.01
CA ALA A 59 -2.52 -6.10 -0.60
C ALA A 59 -1.14 -6.14 -1.33
N LEU A 60 -0.58 -7.33 -1.58
CA LEU A 60 0.62 -7.50 -2.41
C LEU A 60 0.37 -7.11 -3.87
N ARG A 61 -0.80 -7.45 -4.43
CA ARG A 61 -1.22 -7.03 -5.77
C ARG A 61 -1.29 -5.50 -5.87
N ILE A 62 -1.85 -4.82 -4.86
CA ILE A 62 -1.90 -3.34 -4.85
C ILE A 62 -0.50 -2.73 -4.91
N VAL A 63 0.48 -3.28 -4.19
CA VAL A 63 1.88 -2.81 -4.28
C VAL A 63 2.41 -2.91 -5.70
N SER A 64 2.13 -4.02 -6.39
CA SER A 64 2.61 -4.22 -7.78
C SER A 64 2.02 -3.22 -8.79
N LEU A 65 0.87 -2.63 -8.47
CA LEU A 65 0.21 -1.63 -9.31
C LEU A 65 0.64 -0.19 -9.00
N MET A 66 1.43 0.02 -7.94
CA MET A 66 1.76 1.36 -7.50
C MET A 66 2.54 2.13 -8.57
N PRO A 67 2.20 3.41 -8.81
CA PRO A 67 3.01 4.28 -9.64
C PRO A 67 4.38 4.52 -9.01
N LYS A 68 5.30 5.14 -9.77
CA LYS A 68 6.60 5.53 -9.25
C LYS A 68 6.46 6.54 -8.11
N TRP A 69 7.02 6.21 -6.97
CA TRP A 69 7.16 7.06 -5.80
C TRP A 69 8.28 8.07 -5.99
N LYS A 70 8.21 9.17 -5.25
CA LYS A 70 9.34 10.06 -5.05
C LYS A 70 10.33 9.36 -4.11
N PRO A 71 11.55 9.05 -4.55
CA PRO A 71 12.52 8.34 -3.72
C PRO A 71 12.94 9.19 -2.52
N GLY A 72 13.26 8.52 -1.41
CA GLY A 72 13.83 9.20 -0.27
C GLY A 72 15.24 9.74 -0.61
N ARG A 73 15.48 11.01 -0.28
CA ARG A 73 16.82 11.61 -0.30
C ARG A 73 17.42 11.61 1.09
N GLN A 74 18.67 11.18 1.18
CA GLN A 74 19.50 11.29 2.39
C GLN A 74 20.88 11.81 1.97
N ALA A 75 21.35 12.88 2.60
CA ALA A 75 22.62 13.54 2.27
C ALA A 75 22.75 13.86 0.76
N GLY A 76 21.69 14.41 0.15
CA GLY A 76 21.68 14.79 -1.27
C GLY A 76 21.61 13.64 -2.28
N LYS A 77 21.64 12.37 -1.84
CA LYS A 77 21.59 11.19 -2.72
C LYS A 77 20.29 10.43 -2.53
N ASN A 78 19.74 9.91 -3.63
CA ASN A 78 18.61 8.99 -3.58
C ASN A 78 19.08 7.69 -2.90
N ARG A 79 18.31 7.22 -1.92
CA ARG A 79 18.56 5.97 -1.19
C ARG A 79 17.34 5.08 -1.25
N ASN A 80 17.58 3.77 -1.10
CA ASN A 80 16.51 2.81 -0.89
C ASN A 80 15.96 3.05 0.51
N VAL A 81 14.66 3.28 0.63
CA VAL A 81 14.03 3.54 1.92
C VAL A 81 12.91 2.55 2.15
N LYS A 82 12.91 1.95 3.34
CA LYS A 82 11.80 1.12 3.80
C LYS A 82 10.62 2.02 4.14
N PHE A 83 9.45 1.67 3.64
CA PHE A 83 8.22 2.35 3.92
C PHE A 83 7.17 1.35 4.37
N VAL A 84 6.45 1.68 5.44
CA VAL A 84 5.43 0.82 6.02
C VAL A 84 4.12 1.58 6.03
N PHE A 85 3.06 0.95 5.55
CA PHE A 85 1.73 1.55 5.53
C PHE A 85 0.65 0.49 5.75
N PRO A 86 -0.48 0.88 6.36
CA PRO A 86 -1.64 0.01 6.48
C PRO A 86 -2.47 0.03 5.19
N VAL A 87 -2.86 -1.14 4.70
CA VAL A 87 -3.93 -1.32 3.73
C VAL A 87 -5.19 -1.66 4.51
N ALA A 88 -6.13 -0.71 4.57
CA ALA A 88 -7.39 -0.88 5.25
C ALA A 88 -8.43 -1.51 4.30
N PHE A 89 -8.98 -2.64 4.73
CA PHE A 89 -10.07 -3.32 4.08
C PHE A 89 -11.35 -3.01 4.84
N GLU A 90 -12.33 -2.45 4.15
CA GLU A 90 -13.64 -2.21 4.72
C GLU A 90 -14.63 -3.16 4.05
N PRO A 91 -15.50 -3.83 4.82
CA PRO A 91 -16.52 -4.67 4.24
C PRO A 91 -17.36 -3.79 3.33
N SER A 92 -17.66 -4.27 2.13
CA SER A 92 -18.55 -3.55 1.23
C SER A 92 -19.93 -3.53 1.88
N VAL A 93 -20.24 -2.48 2.63
CA VAL A 93 -21.59 -2.22 3.11
C VAL A 93 -22.38 -1.97 1.84
N ARG A 94 -23.09 -3.00 1.37
CA ARG A 94 -24.16 -2.81 0.40
C ARG A 94 -25.14 -1.85 1.08
N ASN A 95 -25.09 -0.58 0.70
CA ASN A 95 -26.17 0.35 0.98
C ASN A 95 -27.42 -0.24 0.31
N THR A 96 -28.22 -0.97 1.07
CA THR A 96 -29.65 -1.08 0.78
C THR A 96 -30.24 0.29 1.04
N ASN A 97 -30.51 1.01 -0.06
CA ASN A 97 -31.47 2.12 -0.10
C ASN A 97 -32.81 1.67 0.48
#